data_AF-Q896A6-F1
#
_entry.id   AF-Q896A6-F1
#
_cell.length_a   1.000
_cell.length_b   1.000
_cell.length_c   1.000
_cell.angle_alpha   90.00
_cell.angle_beta   90.00
_cell.angle_gamma   90.00
#
_symmetry.space_group_name_H-M   'P 1'
#
loop_
_entity.id
_entity.type
_entity.pdbx_description
1 polymer ?
#
loop_
_entity_poly.entity_id
_entity_poly.type
_entity_poly.pdbx_seq_one_letter_code
_entity_poly.pdbx_strand_id
1 'polypeptide(L)'
;MGLPSYVINWDELSDLISDYLKNGVNADIGNITFNTEDIERLLSEIKDKIQGVDYNDLIQALNDLGAKLDGLSGNLGILGTQKIHGKMLEVPAIVGQHTIEFTAPANSKLTGITYSQSSWRFEDSWDLVVEEEKLFTETRTKEYGEHKYFNVFYPVDGTIKFIYNNNSGSSKVVWVDFCILEGGSE
;
A
#
# COMPACT_ATOMS: atom_id res chain seq x y z
N MET A 1 -21.72 -27.57 -2.31
CA MET A 1 -21.18 -26.42 -1.57
C MET A 1 -19.68 -26.47 -1.72
N GLY A 2 -19.10 -25.61 -2.56
CA GLY A 2 -17.65 -25.54 -2.71
C GLY A 2 -17.08 -24.71 -1.56
N LEU A 3 -16.22 -25.30 -0.74
CA LEU A 3 -15.47 -24.56 0.27
C LEU A 3 -14.49 -23.62 -0.46
N PRO A 4 -14.44 -22.32 -0.13
CA PRO A 4 -13.42 -21.44 -0.67
C PRO A 4 -12.04 -21.87 -0.15
N SER A 5 -11.11 -22.18 -1.06
CA SER A 5 -9.71 -22.44 -0.74
C SER A 5 -8.89 -21.17 -0.94
N TYR A 6 -8.20 -20.73 0.10
CA TYR A 6 -7.22 -19.64 0.03
C TYR A 6 -5.94 -20.17 -0.63
N VAL A 7 -5.54 -19.61 -1.77
CA VAL A 7 -4.17 -19.80 -2.29
C VAL A 7 -3.30 -18.78 -1.57
N ILE A 8 -2.63 -19.23 -0.50
CA ILE A 8 -1.75 -18.38 0.33
C ILE A 8 -0.35 -18.27 -0.32
N ASN A 9 -0.02 -19.15 -1.27
CA ASN A 9 1.29 -19.19 -1.92
C ASN A 9 1.18 -19.30 -3.45
N TRP A 10 1.67 -18.28 -4.17
CA TRP A 10 1.67 -18.24 -5.63
C TRP A 10 2.60 -19.29 -6.26
N ASP A 11 3.61 -19.75 -5.54
CA ASP A 11 4.51 -20.82 -5.99
C ASP A 11 3.78 -22.16 -6.11
N GLU A 12 2.84 -22.45 -5.20
CA GLU A 12 2.06 -23.68 -5.19
C GLU A 12 1.09 -23.75 -6.39
N LEU A 13 0.54 -22.60 -6.80
CA LEU A 13 -0.26 -22.50 -8.03
C LEU A 13 0.59 -22.71 -9.29
N SER A 14 1.80 -22.13 -9.32
CA SER A 14 2.75 -22.30 -10.43
C SER A 14 3.16 -23.76 -10.60
N ASP A 15 3.44 -24.45 -9.49
CA ASP A 15 3.81 -25.85 -9.50
C ASP A 15 2.67 -26.74 -9.99
N LEU A 16 1.44 -26.50 -9.54
CA LEU A 16 0.24 -27.23 -10.00
C LEU A 16 0.00 -27.07 -11.51
N ILE A 17 0.15 -25.85 -12.04
CA ILE A 17 0.01 -25.58 -13.48
C ILE A 17 1.14 -26.24 -14.26
N SER A 18 2.39 -26.15 -13.78
CA SER A 18 3.54 -26.81 -14.40
C SER A 18 3.36 -28.32 -14.43
N ASP A 19 2.84 -28.93 -13.38
CA ASP A 19 2.68 -30.38 -13.28
C ASP A 19 1.55 -30.89 -14.21
N TYR A 20 0.47 -30.12 -14.36
CA TYR A 20 -0.60 -30.43 -15.32
C TYR A 20 -0.11 -30.35 -16.78
N LEU A 21 0.71 -29.35 -17.12
CA LEU A 21 1.26 -29.17 -18.46
C LEU A 21 2.33 -30.23 -18.81
N LYS A 22 3.14 -30.65 -17.83
CA LYS A 22 4.18 -31.68 -18.02
C LYS A 22 3.60 -33.09 -18.19
N ASN A 23 2.53 -33.41 -17.46
CA ASN A 23 1.97 -34.77 -17.45
C ASN A 23 0.77 -34.96 -18.42
N GLY A 24 0.19 -33.87 -18.94
CA GLY A 24 -0.99 -33.92 -19.82
C GLY A 24 -0.72 -34.22 -21.30
N VAL A 25 0.54 -34.11 -21.75
CA VAL A 25 0.90 -34.27 -23.18
C VAL A 25 1.95 -35.34 -23.34
N ASN A 26 1.54 -36.60 -23.37
CA ASN A 26 2.40 -37.72 -23.75
C ASN A 26 2.11 -38.08 -25.21
N ALA A 27 2.88 -37.51 -26.15
CA ALA A 27 2.82 -37.86 -27.56
C ALA A 27 4.03 -38.73 -27.91
N ASP A 28 3.83 -40.04 -27.98
CA ASP A 28 4.81 -40.98 -28.53
C ASP A 28 4.77 -40.85 -30.06
N ILE A 29 5.77 -40.15 -30.62
CA ILE A 29 5.89 -39.95 -32.05
C ILE A 29 7.00 -40.88 -32.55
N GLY A 30 6.61 -42.09 -32.96
CA GLY A 30 7.46 -42.96 -33.77
C GLY A 30 7.82 -42.31 -35.12
N ASN A 31 8.57 -43.02 -35.97
CA ASN A 31 8.95 -42.53 -37.31
C ASN A 31 7.72 -42.33 -38.22
N ILE A 32 7.10 -41.16 -38.15
CA ILE A 32 6.00 -40.73 -39.02
C ILE A 32 6.61 -39.82 -40.08
N THR A 33 6.44 -40.21 -41.35
CA THR A 33 6.81 -39.36 -42.49
C THR A 33 5.64 -38.40 -42.72
N PHE A 34 5.83 -37.11 -42.45
CA PHE A 34 4.76 -36.13 -42.56
C PHE A 34 4.60 -35.66 -44.00
N ASN A 35 3.42 -35.87 -44.58
CA ASN A 35 3.01 -35.17 -45.79
C ASN A 35 2.53 -33.76 -45.40
N THR A 36 2.95 -32.73 -46.13
CA THR A 36 2.61 -31.32 -45.87
C THR A 36 1.09 -31.11 -45.81
N GLU A 37 0.32 -31.81 -46.65
CA GLU A 37 -1.14 -31.74 -46.65
C GLU A 37 -1.76 -32.25 -45.34
N ASP A 38 -1.17 -33.26 -44.71
CA ASP A 38 -1.64 -33.79 -43.42
C ASP A 38 -1.30 -32.83 -42.28
N ILE A 39 -0.15 -32.15 -42.35
CA ILE A 39 0.22 -31.08 -41.40
C ILE A 39 -0.75 -29.91 -41.52
N GLU A 40 -1.07 -29.47 -42.74
CA GLU A 40 -1.98 -28.35 -42.98
C GLU A 40 -3.41 -28.68 -42.51
N ARG A 41 -3.88 -29.90 -42.77
CA ARG A 41 -5.17 -30.37 -42.25
C ARG A 41 -5.19 -30.39 -40.72
N LEU A 42 -4.15 -30.95 -40.09
CA LEU A 42 -4.05 -31.00 -38.63
C LEU A 42 -3.96 -29.60 -38.01
N LEU A 43 -3.23 -28.67 -38.63
CA LEU A 43 -3.16 -27.28 -38.20
C LEU A 43 -4.51 -26.57 -38.34
N SER A 44 -5.27 -26.83 -39.41
CA SER A 44 -6.61 -26.30 -39.58
C SER A 44 -7.58 -26.89 -38.55
N GLU A 45 -7.50 -28.18 -38.26
CA GLU A 45 -8.31 -28.83 -37.22
C GLU A 45 -7.96 -28.35 -35.82
N ILE A 46 -6.68 -28.06 -35.53
CA ILE A 46 -6.24 -27.44 -34.27
C ILE A 46 -6.79 -26.01 -34.18
N LYS A 47 -6.69 -25.22 -35.26
CA LYS A 47 -7.27 -23.87 -35.34
C LYS A 47 -8.78 -23.89 -35.12
N ASP A 48 -9.49 -24.88 -35.68
CA ASP A 48 -10.94 -25.03 -35.53
C ASP A 48 -11.35 -25.62 -34.18
N LYS A 49 -10.48 -26.38 -33.50
CA LYS A 49 -10.70 -26.85 -32.12
C LYS A 49 -10.32 -25.83 -31.05
N ILE A 50 -9.49 -24.83 -31.38
CA ILE A 50 -9.29 -23.61 -30.60
C ILE A 50 -10.37 -22.57 -30.96
N GLN A 51 -11.58 -23.01 -31.35
CA GLN A 51 -12.73 -22.12 -31.48
C GLN A 51 -13.30 -21.82 -30.09
N GLY A 52 -13.25 -20.55 -29.69
CA GLY A 52 -13.91 -20.06 -28.47
C GLY A 52 -13.14 -18.98 -27.72
N VAL A 53 -11.87 -18.72 -28.07
CA VAL A 53 -11.14 -17.57 -27.54
C VAL A 53 -10.97 -16.58 -28.69
N ASP A 54 -11.90 -15.64 -28.79
CA ASP A 54 -11.66 -14.45 -29.61
C ASP A 54 -10.47 -13.71 -28.97
N TYR A 55 -9.36 -13.64 -29.68
CA TYR A 55 -8.18 -12.94 -29.19
C TYR A 55 -8.47 -11.46 -28.87
N ASN A 56 -9.48 -10.86 -29.52
CA ASN A 56 -9.93 -9.51 -29.20
C ASN A 56 -10.67 -9.47 -27.85
N ASP A 57 -11.49 -10.47 -27.55
CA ASP A 57 -12.16 -10.58 -26.24
C ASP A 57 -11.13 -10.82 -25.13
N LEU A 58 -10.07 -11.58 -25.41
CA LEU A 58 -8.96 -11.78 -24.47
C LEU A 58 -8.20 -10.48 -24.22
N ILE A 59 -7.88 -9.71 -25.27
CA ILE A 59 -7.23 -8.40 -25.16
C ILE A 59 -8.14 -7.43 -24.39
N GLN A 60 -9.44 -7.42 -24.66
CA GLN A 60 -10.40 -6.58 -23.96
C GLN A 60 -10.47 -6.95 -22.47
N ALA A 61 -10.55 -8.25 -22.15
CA ALA A 61 -10.55 -8.73 -20.77
C ALA A 61 -9.26 -8.38 -20.02
N LEU A 62 -8.09 -8.42 -20.69
CA LEU A 62 -6.82 -8.00 -20.13
C LEU A 62 -6.75 -6.47 -19.91
N ASN A 63 -7.27 -5.67 -20.83
CA ASN A 63 -7.37 -4.22 -20.68
C ASN A 63 -8.34 -3.84 -19.55
N ASP A 64 -9.49 -4.52 -19.46
CA ASP A 64 -10.46 -4.32 -18.38
C ASP A 64 -9.89 -4.76 -17.02
N LEU A 65 -9.07 -5.82 -17.00
CA LEU A 65 -8.33 -6.24 -15.80
C LEU A 65 -7.27 -5.21 -15.42
N GLY A 66 -6.51 -4.69 -16.38
CA GLY A 66 -5.54 -3.60 -16.17
C GLY A 66 -6.21 -2.36 -15.60
N ALA A 67 -7.33 -1.92 -16.19
CA ALA A 67 -8.12 -0.79 -15.69
C ALA A 67 -8.70 -1.05 -14.29
N LYS A 68 -9.12 -2.29 -13.99
CA LYS A 68 -9.55 -2.67 -12.64
C LYS A 68 -8.39 -2.71 -11.64
N LEU A 69 -7.21 -3.14 -12.06
CA LEU A 69 -6.01 -3.16 -11.21
C LEU A 69 -5.52 -1.73 -10.94
N ASP A 70 -5.56 -0.85 -11.93
CA ASP A 70 -5.31 0.57 -11.79
C ASP A 70 -6.35 1.21 -10.87
N GLY A 71 -7.62 0.88 -11.04
CA GLY A 71 -8.70 1.30 -10.13
C GLY A 71 -8.52 0.76 -8.70
N LEU A 72 -8.03 -0.48 -8.54
CA LEU A 72 -7.68 -1.04 -7.23
C LEU A 72 -6.47 -0.34 -6.62
N SER A 73 -5.46 0.01 -7.42
CA SER A 73 -4.28 0.77 -6.96
C SER A 73 -4.64 2.21 -6.54
N GLY A 74 -5.59 2.83 -7.25
CA GLY A 74 -6.22 4.10 -6.88
C GLY A 74 -7.02 3.98 -5.58
N ASN A 75 -7.85 2.94 -5.46
CA ASN A 75 -8.63 2.66 -4.24
C ASN A 75 -7.77 2.24 -3.03
N LEU A 76 -6.56 1.73 -3.27
CA LEU A 76 -5.58 1.45 -2.21
C LEU A 76 -4.84 2.73 -1.76
N GLY A 77 -5.01 3.86 -2.44
CA GLY A 77 -4.40 5.13 -2.09
C GLY A 77 -2.88 5.13 -2.18
N ILE A 78 -2.29 4.29 -3.05
CA ILE A 78 -0.82 4.14 -3.20
C ILE A 78 -0.26 5.08 -4.29
N LEU A 79 -1.14 5.72 -5.09
CA LEU A 79 -0.72 6.75 -6.04
C LEU A 79 -0.29 8.01 -5.27
N GLY A 80 0.87 8.56 -5.61
CA GLY A 80 1.44 9.76 -4.99
C GLY A 80 2.93 9.65 -4.71
N THR A 81 3.54 10.73 -4.22
CA THR A 81 4.94 10.76 -3.79
C THR A 81 5.01 10.85 -2.27
N GLN A 82 5.60 9.83 -1.63
CA GLN A 82 5.86 9.88 -0.19
C GLN A 82 6.93 10.93 0.11
N LYS A 83 6.59 11.90 0.94
CA LYS A 83 7.49 12.92 1.47
C LYS A 83 7.46 12.92 2.99
N ILE A 84 8.54 13.46 3.57
CA ILE A 84 8.70 13.58 5.01
C ILE A 84 8.97 15.05 5.31
N HIS A 85 8.13 15.64 6.16
CA HIS A 85 8.22 17.03 6.57
C HIS A 85 8.62 17.09 8.05
N GLY A 86 9.91 17.32 8.30
CA GLY A 86 10.46 17.44 9.65
C GLY A 86 10.25 18.84 10.24
N LYS A 87 9.86 18.89 11.52
CA LYS A 87 9.70 20.11 12.32
C LYS A 87 10.32 19.92 13.69
N MET A 88 10.71 21.03 14.30
CA MET A 88 11.31 21.07 15.62
C MET A 88 10.60 22.11 16.47
N LEU A 89 10.46 21.82 17.76
CA LEU A 89 9.87 22.70 18.76
C LEU A 89 10.73 22.69 20.02
N GLU A 90 11.15 23.88 20.43
CA GLU A 90 11.77 24.08 21.73
C GLU A 90 10.69 24.35 22.77
N VAL A 91 10.60 23.47 23.76
CA VAL A 91 9.61 23.52 24.83
C VAL A 91 10.29 24.12 26.08
N PRO A 92 9.81 25.27 26.59
CA PRO A 92 10.33 25.86 27.82
C PRO A 92 10.00 25.02 29.05
N ALA A 93 10.72 25.26 30.15
CA ALA A 93 10.48 24.60 31.44
C ALA A 93 9.23 25.15 32.16
N ILE A 94 8.06 24.99 31.54
CA ILE A 94 6.75 25.38 32.05
C ILE A 94 5.73 24.31 31.71
N VAL A 95 4.80 24.06 32.64
CA VAL A 95 3.67 23.17 32.36
C VAL A 95 2.74 23.84 31.35
N GLY A 96 2.40 23.11 30.29
CA GLY A 96 1.51 23.63 29.25
C GLY A 96 1.52 22.81 27.97
N GLN A 97 0.76 23.30 27.01
CA GLN A 97 0.69 22.74 25.67
C GLN A 97 1.52 23.58 24.70
N HIS A 98 2.26 22.90 23.85
CA HIS A 98 3.09 23.53 22.82
C HIS A 98 2.84 22.84 21.49
N THR A 99 2.57 23.63 20.44
CA THR A 99 2.04 23.09 19.18
C THR A 99 3.01 23.30 18.03
N ILE A 100 3.18 22.24 17.24
CA ILE A 100 3.76 22.29 15.89
C ILE A 100 2.61 22.21 14.90
N GLU A 101 2.55 23.18 13.98
CA GLU A 101 1.58 23.17 12.89
C GLU A 101 2.27 22.89 11.55
N PHE A 102 1.63 22.06 10.74
CA PHE A 102 2.05 21.74 9.38
C PHE A 102 0.83 21.73 8.46
N THR A 103 0.85 22.55 7.41
CA THR A 103 -0.19 22.57 6.38
C THR A 103 0.21 21.64 5.25
N ALA A 104 -0.56 20.57 5.05
CA ALA A 104 -0.32 19.63 3.96
C ALA A 104 -0.78 20.26 2.62
N PRO A 105 -0.13 19.93 1.49
CA PRO A 105 -0.65 20.25 0.17
C PRO A 105 -2.02 19.60 -0.09
N ALA A 106 -2.82 20.16 -1.00
CA ALA A 106 -4.11 19.56 -1.38
C ALA A 106 -3.96 18.11 -1.86
N ASN A 107 -4.99 17.29 -1.62
CA ASN A 107 -5.02 15.86 -1.97
C ASN A 107 -3.86 15.07 -1.34
N SER A 108 -3.54 15.37 -0.08
CA SER A 108 -2.51 14.67 0.69
C SER A 108 -3.13 13.61 1.58
N LYS A 109 -2.37 12.55 1.88
CA LYS A 109 -2.75 11.53 2.86
C LYS A 109 -1.64 11.40 3.90
N LEU A 110 -1.99 11.42 5.19
CA LEU A 110 -1.09 11.15 6.30
C LEU A 110 -0.89 9.64 6.41
N THR A 111 0.35 9.20 6.21
CA THR A 111 0.73 7.78 6.22
C THR A 111 1.37 7.36 7.53
N GLY A 112 1.96 8.32 8.25
CA GLY A 112 2.66 8.07 9.49
C GLY A 112 3.09 9.35 10.18
N ILE A 113 3.47 9.21 11.45
CA ILE A 113 4.12 10.28 12.19
C ILE A 113 5.26 9.70 13.01
N THR A 114 6.43 10.31 12.88
CA THR A 114 7.57 10.02 13.77
C THR A 114 7.70 11.17 14.75
N TYR A 115 7.90 10.86 16.02
CA TYR A 115 8.30 11.88 16.99
C TYR A 115 9.52 11.42 17.78
N SER A 116 10.31 12.37 18.24
CA SER A 116 11.37 12.15 19.21
C SER A 116 11.53 13.39 20.09
N GLN A 117 12.17 13.23 21.24
CA GLN A 117 12.38 14.35 22.17
C GLN A 117 13.67 14.18 22.97
N SER A 118 14.20 15.29 23.46
CA SER A 118 15.22 15.27 24.51
C SER A 118 14.57 15.21 25.91
N SER A 119 15.36 14.79 26.91
CA SER A 119 14.97 14.86 28.33
C SER A 119 13.59 14.27 28.64
N TRP A 120 13.38 12.99 28.28
CA TRP A 120 12.12 12.29 28.47
C TRP A 120 11.64 12.31 29.93
N ARG A 121 10.33 12.48 30.10
CA ARG A 121 9.61 12.37 31.36
C ARG A 121 8.33 11.57 31.11
N PHE A 122 7.98 10.69 32.05
CA PHE A 122 6.88 9.74 31.87
C PHE A 122 5.50 10.42 31.93
N GLU A 123 5.42 11.59 32.55
CA GLU A 123 4.21 12.39 32.71
C GLU A 123 3.76 13.03 31.39
N ASP A 124 4.68 13.24 30.45
CA ASP A 124 4.40 13.95 29.21
C ASP A 124 3.69 13.06 28.18
N SER A 125 2.89 13.72 27.35
CA SER A 125 2.16 13.09 26.27
C SER A 125 2.08 14.00 25.05
N TRP A 126 1.53 13.50 23.97
CA TRP A 126 1.21 14.30 22.79
C TRP A 126 -0.11 13.88 22.17
N ASP A 127 -0.74 14.85 21.52
CA ASP A 127 -1.94 14.68 20.72
C ASP A 127 -1.62 15.01 19.27
N LEU A 128 -2.39 14.40 18.36
CA LEU A 128 -2.40 14.76 16.96
C LEU A 128 -3.80 15.14 16.55
N VAL A 129 -3.94 16.34 16.02
CA VAL A 129 -5.19 16.87 15.50
C VAL A 129 -4.99 17.15 14.02
N VAL A 130 -5.88 16.63 13.19
CA VAL A 130 -5.97 17.02 11.78
C VAL A 130 -7.24 17.84 11.65
N GLU A 131 -7.09 19.11 11.28
CA GLU A 131 -8.18 20.09 11.26
C GLU A 131 -8.88 20.21 12.63
N GLU A 132 -10.04 19.59 12.80
CA GLU A 132 -10.81 19.54 14.05
C GLU A 132 -10.83 18.14 14.69
N GLU A 133 -10.39 17.10 13.97
CA GLU A 133 -10.44 15.71 14.44
C GLU A 133 -9.15 15.31 15.16
N LYS A 134 -9.29 14.80 16.39
CA LYS A 134 -8.17 14.32 17.19
C LYS A 134 -7.91 12.83 16.90
N LEU A 135 -6.82 12.54 16.19
CA LEU A 135 -6.42 11.18 15.81
C LEU A 135 -5.66 10.44 16.92
N PHE A 136 -4.84 11.17 17.68
CA PHE A 136 -4.12 10.64 18.84
C PHE A 136 -4.45 11.48 20.06
N THR A 137 -4.74 10.82 21.18
CA THR A 137 -5.09 11.46 22.45
C THR A 137 -4.17 10.95 23.54
N GLU A 138 -3.49 11.88 24.22
CA GLU A 138 -2.59 11.65 25.35
C GLU A 138 -1.59 10.50 25.12
N THR A 139 -1.06 10.40 23.90
CA THR A 139 -0.10 9.35 23.57
C THR A 139 1.18 9.59 24.37
N ARG A 140 1.58 8.60 25.17
CA ARG A 140 2.75 8.73 26.05
C ARG A 140 4.03 8.81 25.24
N THR A 141 4.91 9.71 25.67
CA THR A 141 6.23 9.85 25.09
C THR A 141 7.16 8.74 25.59
N LYS A 142 8.20 8.42 24.82
CA LYS A 142 9.27 7.51 25.21
C LYS A 142 10.63 8.16 25.01
N GLU A 143 11.67 7.53 25.58
CA GLU A 143 13.04 8.02 25.51
C GLU A 143 13.67 7.84 24.11
N TYR A 144 13.17 6.88 23.33
CA TYR A 144 13.52 6.71 21.92
C TYR A 144 12.41 7.25 21.02
N GLY A 145 12.82 7.71 19.83
CA GLY A 145 11.87 8.13 18.80
C GLY A 145 10.97 6.98 18.37
N GLU A 146 9.67 7.25 18.25
CA GLU A 146 8.70 6.27 17.80
C GLU A 146 8.05 6.72 16.50
N HIS A 147 7.84 5.75 15.62
CA HIS A 147 7.01 5.91 14.44
C HIS A 147 5.64 5.28 14.68
N LYS A 148 4.57 6.01 14.38
CA LYS A 148 3.19 5.50 14.37
C LYS A 148 2.73 5.37 12.92
N TYR A 149 2.50 4.14 12.49
CA TYR A 149 1.97 3.82 11.17
C TYR A 149 0.45 3.93 11.15
N PHE A 150 -0.11 4.47 10.07
CA PHE A 150 -1.53 4.38 9.78
C PHE A 150 -1.78 3.18 8.87
N ASN A 151 -2.58 2.21 9.35
CA ASN A 151 -2.94 1.04 8.54
C ASN A 151 -3.79 1.42 7.32
N VAL A 152 -4.57 2.49 7.44
CA VAL A 152 -5.31 3.14 6.36
C VAL A 152 -4.89 4.59 6.38
N PHE A 153 -4.34 5.09 5.26
CA PHE A 153 -3.85 6.46 5.20
C PHE A 153 -4.98 7.45 5.43
N TYR A 154 -4.75 8.39 6.34
CA TYR A 154 -5.78 9.37 6.72
C TYR A 154 -5.76 10.53 5.72
N PRO A 155 -6.86 10.84 5.01
CA PRO A 155 -6.89 11.96 4.09
C PRO A 155 -6.72 13.28 4.84
N VAL A 156 -5.91 14.19 4.30
CA VAL A 156 -5.64 15.50 4.90
C VAL A 156 -5.82 16.57 3.84
N ASP A 157 -6.76 17.48 4.08
CA ASP A 157 -6.95 18.69 3.26
C ASP A 157 -6.83 19.96 4.11
N GLY A 158 -5.73 20.04 4.87
CA GLY A 158 -5.57 21.15 5.79
C GLY A 158 -4.37 21.06 6.72
N THR A 159 -4.57 21.60 7.93
CA THR A 159 -3.50 21.75 8.92
C THR A 159 -3.49 20.59 9.90
N ILE A 160 -2.33 19.97 10.02
CA ILE A 160 -2.00 18.97 11.03
C ILE A 160 -1.34 19.70 12.20
N LYS A 161 -1.84 19.45 13.41
CA LYS A 161 -1.32 19.99 14.66
C LYS A 161 -0.80 18.86 15.52
N PHE A 162 0.49 18.87 15.78
CA PHE A 162 1.09 18.05 16.82
C PHE A 162 1.13 18.88 18.10
N ILE A 163 0.41 18.45 19.13
CA ILE A 163 0.30 19.17 20.40
C ILE A 163 1.08 18.38 21.44
N TYR A 164 2.19 18.97 21.89
CA TYR A 164 3.00 18.42 22.97
C TYR A 164 2.46 18.87 24.33
N ASN A 165 2.11 17.92 25.19
CA ASN A 165 1.62 18.16 26.55
C ASN A 165 2.79 18.03 27.54
N ASN A 166 3.38 19.16 27.92
CA ASN A 166 4.51 19.21 28.87
C ASN A 166 4.03 19.15 30.32
N ASN A 167 3.51 18.00 30.76
CA ASN A 167 2.98 17.82 32.11
C ASN A 167 4.08 17.83 33.18
N SER A 168 5.30 17.45 32.80
CA SER A 168 6.48 17.49 33.69
C SER A 168 7.02 18.90 33.94
N GLY A 169 6.68 19.87 33.08
CA GLY A 169 7.21 21.23 33.15
C GLY A 169 8.72 21.34 32.92
N SER A 170 9.36 20.33 32.31
CA SER A 170 10.79 20.38 32.02
C SER A 170 11.07 20.98 30.65
N SER A 171 12.23 21.62 30.48
CA SER A 171 12.69 22.06 29.16
C SER A 171 13.11 20.88 28.30
N LYS A 172 12.78 20.92 27.00
CA LYS A 172 13.17 19.89 26.03
C LYS A 172 13.04 20.40 24.60
N VAL A 173 13.59 19.64 23.69
CA VAL A 173 13.40 19.82 22.25
C VAL A 173 12.62 18.62 21.75
N VAL A 174 11.57 18.89 20.97
CA VAL A 174 10.72 17.89 20.35
C VAL A 174 10.91 17.98 18.84
N TRP A 175 11.12 16.84 18.19
CA TRP A 175 11.18 16.71 16.74
C TRP A 175 10.01 15.87 16.27
N VAL A 176 9.38 16.29 15.19
CA VAL A 176 8.24 15.60 14.59
C VAL A 176 8.42 15.56 13.09
N ASP A 177 8.34 14.36 12.53
CA ASP A 177 8.33 14.13 11.10
C ASP A 177 6.93 13.72 10.67
N PHE A 178 6.29 14.56 9.86
CA PHE A 178 5.00 14.26 9.24
C PHE A 178 5.25 13.47 7.95
N CYS A 179 4.81 12.22 7.90
CA CYS A 179 4.92 11.38 6.71
C CYS A 179 3.67 11.54 5.85
N ILE A 180 3.82 12.21 4.72
CA ILE A 180 2.72 12.61 3.84
C ILE A 180 2.89 11.97 2.47
N LEU A 181 1.84 11.35 1.97
CA LEU A 181 1.71 10.98 0.56
C LEU A 181 1.06 12.14 -0.19
N GLU A 182 1.84 12.83 -1.01
CA GLU A 182 1.37 13.99 -1.79
C GLU A 182 0.90 13.56 -3.19
N GLY A 183 -0.23 14.10 -3.64
CA GLY A 183 -0.76 13.84 -4.98
C GLY A 183 -1.46 12.49 -5.13
N GLY A 184 -2.05 11.98 -4.05
CA GLY A 184 -2.92 10.81 -4.13
C GLY A 184 -4.26 11.16 -4.74
N SER A 185 -4.75 10.34 -5.67
CA SER A 185 -6.13 10.45 -6.13
C SER A 185 -7.09 10.18 -4.97
N GLU A 186 -8.24 10.86 -4.97
CA GLU A 186 -9.37 10.61 -4.07
C GLU A 186 -9.78 9.13 -4.10
#